data_AF-A0A7V0IVI0-F1
#
_entry.id   AF-A0A7V0IVI0-F1
#
_cell.length_a   1.000
_cell.length_b   1.000
_cell.length_c   1.000
_cell.angle_alpha   90.00
_cell.angle_beta   90.00
_cell.angle_gamma   90.00
#
_symmetry.space_group_name_H-M   'P 1'
#
loop_
_entity.id
_entity.type
_entity.pdbx_description
1 polymer ?
#
loop_
_entity_poly.entity_id
_entity_poly.type
_entity_poly.pdbx_seq_one_letter_code
_entity_poly.pdbx_strand_id
1 'polypeptide(L)'
;MLDTDLADLYGVTVKRLNEQVKRNLNRFPPDFMFQLNEEEHQSLRSHFATSKKGRGRHRKYLPYVFTEHGTIMLANISKSKTHKRFL
;
A
#
# COMPACT_ATOMS: atom_id res chain seq x y z
N MET A 1 -3.00 7.97 -1.33
CA MET A 1 -3.65 6.68 -1.66
C MET A 1 -3.21 5.63 -0.65
N LEU A 2 -4.10 4.73 -0.23
CA LEU A 2 -3.74 3.62 0.65
C LEU A 2 -3.05 2.49 -0.13
N ASP A 3 -2.27 1.69 0.58
CA ASP A 3 -1.71 0.44 0.05
C ASP A 3 -2.77 -0.53 -0.50
N THR A 4 -4.01 -0.50 0.02
CA THR A 4 -5.16 -1.22 -0.54
C THR A 4 -5.52 -0.74 -1.94
N ASP A 5 -5.63 0.59 -2.11
CA ASP A 5 -6.03 1.18 -3.39
C ASP A 5 -4.99 0.89 -4.48
N LEU A 6 -3.70 0.98 -4.11
CA LEU A 6 -2.60 0.69 -5.02
C LEU A 6 -2.46 -0.79 -5.32
N ALA A 7 -2.71 -1.66 -4.34
CA ALA A 7 -2.72 -3.10 -4.55
C ALA A 7 -3.81 -3.51 -5.57
N ASP A 8 -5.01 -2.95 -5.41
CA ASP A 8 -6.12 -3.17 -6.34
C ASP A 8 -5.81 -2.61 -7.74
N LEU A 9 -5.27 -1.39 -7.81
CA LEU A 9 -4.87 -0.75 -9.07
C LEU A 9 -3.80 -1.55 -9.83
N TYR A 10 -2.80 -2.09 -9.12
CA TYR A 10 -1.72 -2.88 -9.72
C TYR A 10 -2.04 -4.36 -9.85
N GLY A 11 -3.22 -4.82 -9.43
CA GLY A 11 -3.61 -6.23 -9.48
C GLY A 11 -2.71 -7.15 -8.65
N VAL A 12 -2.15 -6.65 -7.54
CA VAL A 12 -1.30 -7.39 -6.62
C VAL A 12 -1.93 -7.44 -5.23
N THR A 13 -1.49 -8.37 -4.39
CA THR A 13 -1.96 -8.37 -2.99
C THR A 13 -1.28 -7.25 -2.20
N VAL A 14 -1.98 -6.67 -1.22
CA VAL A 14 -1.44 -5.66 -0.29
C VAL A 14 -0.16 -6.16 0.38
N LYS A 15 -0.13 -7.44 0.78
CA LYS A 15 1.07 -8.07 1.34
C LYS A 15 2.25 -7.97 0.35
N ARG A 16 2.02 -8.30 -0.92
CA ARG A 16 3.07 -8.29 -1.95
C ARG A 16 3.54 -6.87 -2.27
N LEU A 17 2.64 -5.90 -2.27
CA LEU A 17 2.98 -4.48 -2.41
C LEU A 17 3.88 -4.04 -1.25
N ASN A 18 3.48 -4.31 -0.01
CA ASN A 18 4.23 -3.90 1.19
C ASN A 18 5.59 -4.61 1.29
N GLU A 19 5.72 -5.85 0.82
CA GLU A 19 7.02 -6.52 0.68
C GLU A 19 7.95 -5.80 -0.31
N GLN A 20 7.43 -5.33 -1.44
CA GLN A 20 8.22 -4.60 -2.44
C GLN A 20 8.70 -3.27 -1.88
N VAL A 21 7.83 -2.56 -1.17
CA VAL A 21 8.17 -1.32 -0.46
C VAL A 21 9.31 -1.57 0.52
N LYS A 22 9.14 -2.55 1.43
CA LYS A 22 10.14 -2.89 2.46
C LYS A 22 11.50 -3.26 1.86
N ARG A 23 11.53 -3.96 0.73
CA ARG A 23 12.77 -4.36 0.04
C ARG A 23 13.48 -3.21 -0.66
N ASN A 24 12.80 -2.11 -0.93
CA ASN A 24 13.34 -0.97 -1.67
C ASN A 24 13.23 0.33 -0.87
N LEU A 25 13.19 0.26 0.48
CA LEU A 25 13.10 1.44 1.35
C LEU A 25 14.20 2.46 1.06
N ASN A 26 15.40 2.00 0.70
CA ASN A 26 16.52 2.84 0.29
C ASN A 26 16.25 3.68 -0.98
N ARG A 27 15.22 3.37 -1.76
CA ARG A 27 14.82 4.11 -2.95
C ARG A 27 13.66 5.07 -2.69
N PHE A 28 13.03 5.01 -1.51
CA PHE A 28 11.92 5.87 -1.12
C PHE A 28 12.40 7.03 -0.25
N PRO A 29 12.21 8.28 -0.68
CA PRO A 29 12.32 9.42 0.22
C PRO A 29 11.25 9.30 1.32
N PRO A 30 11.55 9.70 2.57
CA PRO A 30 10.63 9.58 3.70
C PRO A 30 9.32 10.35 3.52
N ASP A 31 9.31 11.40 2.70
CA ASP A 31 8.11 12.24 2.47
C ASP A 31 7.09 11.60 1.49
N PHE A 32 7.45 10.47 0.86
CA PHE A 32 6.66 9.89 -0.25
C PHE A 32 5.69 8.81 0.24
N MET A 33 5.95 8.28 1.44
CA MET A 33 5.07 7.34 2.10
C MET A 33 5.26 7.35 3.61
N PHE A 34 4.21 7.03 4.33
CA PHE A 34 4.28 6.81 5.77
C PHE A 34 3.30 5.71 6.18
N GLN A 35 3.54 5.10 7.33
CA GLN A 35 2.62 4.15 7.92
C GLN A 35 1.70 4.89 8.89
N LEU A 36 0.39 4.66 8.81
CA LEU A 36 -0.52 5.20 9.81
C LEU A 36 -0.21 4.61 11.18
N ASN A 37 -0.36 5.42 12.23
CA ASN A 37 -0.43 4.91 13.58
C ASN A 37 -1.83 4.31 13.86
N GLU A 38 -2.00 3.68 15.03
CA GLU A 38 -3.27 3.04 15.37
C GLU A 38 -4.42 4.05 15.50
N GLU A 39 -4.18 5.21 16.11
CA GLU A 39 -5.19 6.27 16.28
C GLU A 39 -5.66 6.84 14.95
N GLU A 40 -4.72 7.20 14.05
CA GLU A 40 -4.98 7.67 12.69
C GLU A 40 -5.73 6.62 11.89
N HIS A 41 -5.35 5.35 12.00
CA HIS A 41 -6.03 4.27 11.32
C HIS A 41 -7.46 4.06 11.85
N GLN A 42 -7.69 4.15 13.16
CA GLN A 42 -9.04 4.07 13.71
C GLN A 42 -9.88 5.28 13.31
N SER A 43 -9.30 6.49 13.31
CA SER A 43 -9.94 7.72 12.84
C SER A 43 -10.29 7.63 11.36
N LEU A 44 -9.38 7.13 10.52
CA LEU A 44 -9.64 6.89 9.10
C LEU A 44 -10.76 5.86 8.91
N ARG A 45 -10.74 4.76 9.66
CA ARG A 45 -11.80 3.73 9.59
C ARG A 45 -13.17 4.23 10.03
N SER A 46 -13.22 5.09 11.04
CA SER A 46 -14.48 5.67 11.53
C SER A 46 -15.02 6.71 10.56
N HIS A 47 -14.15 7.48 9.91
CA HIS A 47 -14.55 8.51 8.96
C HIS A 47 -14.97 7.94 7.60
N PHE A 48 -14.28 6.91 7.11
CA PHE A 48 -14.53 6.29 5.80
C PHE A 48 -15.40 5.04 5.87
N ALA A 49 -16.12 4.83 6.98
CA ALA A 49 -16.90 3.64 7.35
C ALA A 49 -17.53 2.88 6.16
N THR A 50 -16.73 2.05 5.51
CA THR A 50 -17.15 1.08 4.50
C THR A 50 -16.69 -0.29 4.99
N SER A 51 -17.26 -0.72 6.12
CA SER A 51 -17.20 -2.13 6.46
C SER A 51 -18.09 -2.86 5.47
N LYS A 52 -17.52 -3.37 4.36
CA LYS A 52 -18.04 -4.63 3.83
C LYS A 52 -17.96 -5.62 4.99
N LYS A 53 -19.11 -6.15 5.40
CA LYS A 53 -19.26 -7.21 6.41
C LYS A 53 -18.55 -8.47 5.89
N GLY A 54 -17.22 -8.54 5.99
CA GLY A 54 -16.45 -9.63 5.42
C GLY A 54 -14.98 -9.58 5.83
N ARG A 55 -14.59 -10.53 6.70
CA ARG A 55 -13.21 -10.97 7.02
C ARG A 55 -12.16 -9.84 7.11
N GLY A 56 -12.14 -9.10 8.22
CA GLY A 56 -11.07 -8.10 8.43
C GLY A 56 -11.18 -7.21 9.66
N ARG A 57 -11.83 -7.66 10.75
CA ARG A 57 -11.93 -6.86 11.98
C ARG A 57 -10.56 -6.51 12.58
N HIS A 58 -9.54 -7.32 12.30
CA HIS A 58 -8.15 -7.14 12.71
C HIS A 58 -7.27 -7.16 11.46
N ARG A 59 -7.04 -5.99 10.87
CA ARG A 59 -5.95 -5.86 9.90
C ARG A 59 -4.64 -6.07 10.66
N LYS A 60 -3.89 -7.13 10.36
CA LYS A 60 -2.68 -7.52 11.11
C LYS A 60 -1.54 -6.48 11.00
N TYR A 61 -1.65 -5.54 10.05
CA TYR A 61 -0.68 -4.49 9.79
C TYR A 61 -1.38 -3.16 9.50
N LEU A 62 -0.87 -2.07 10.07
CA LEU A 62 -1.33 -0.72 9.77
C LEU A 62 -1.04 -0.37 8.29
N PRO A 63 -1.97 0.30 7.59
CA PRO A 63 -1.80 0.64 6.19
C PRO A 63 -0.65 1.62 5.98
N TYR A 64 -0.01 1.50 4.81
CA TYR A 64 0.81 2.57 4.27
C TYR A 64 -0.04 3.56 3.47
N VAL A 65 0.28 4.83 3.61
CA VAL A 65 -0.24 5.93 2.81
C VAL A 65 0.86 6.40 1.88
N PHE A 66 0.51 6.62 0.62
CA PHE A 66 1.41 7.10 -0.42
C PHE A 66 0.93 8.45 -0.96
N THR A 67 1.88 9.35 -1.15
CA THR A 67 1.66 10.57 -1.95
C THR A 67 1.59 10.23 -3.43
N GLU A 68 1.14 11.16 -4.27
CA GLU A 68 1.11 10.99 -5.73
C GLU A 68 2.49 10.57 -6.29
N HIS A 69 3.55 11.26 -5.85
CA HIS A 69 4.91 10.92 -6.25
C HIS A 69 5.34 9.54 -5.74
N GLY A 70 4.87 9.14 -4.54
CA GLY A 70 5.08 7.79 -4.00
C GLY A 70 4.44 6.69 -4.85
N THR A 71 3.28 6.94 -5.46
CA THR A 71 2.61 5.95 -6.34
C THR A 71 3.39 5.72 -7.64
N ILE A 72 3.95 6.79 -8.22
CA ILE A 72 4.78 6.73 -9.44
C ILE A 72 6.06 5.94 -9.16
N MET A 73 6.70 6.19 -8.02
CA MET A 73 7.90 5.46 -7.61
C MET A 73 7.62 3.97 -7.39
N LEU A 74 6.48 3.64 -6.78
CA LEU A 74 6.00 2.26 -6.66
C LEU A 74 5.86 1.58 -8.02
N ALA A 75 5.30 2.27 -9.02
CA ALA A 75 5.16 1.73 -10.38
C ALA A 75 6.52 1.35 -10.99
N ASN A 76 7.52 2.22 -10.81
CA ASN A 76 8.88 2.00 -11.33
C ASN A 76 9.57 0.79 -10.67
N ILE A 77 9.39 0.64 -9.36
CA ILE A 77 9.94 -0.51 -8.61
C ILE A 77 9.23 -1.81 -9.00
N SER A 78 7.91 -1.77 -9.22
CA SER A 78 7.13 -2.96 -9.57
C SER A 78 7.44 -3.49 -10.97
N LYS A 79 7.76 -2.60 -11.93
CA LYS A 79 8.20 -2.96 -13.29
C LYS A 79 9.58 -3.62 -13.33
N SER A 80 10.48 -3.25 -12.42
CA SER A 80 11.86 -3.76 -12.40
C SER A 80 11.98 -5.25 -11.99
N LYS A 81 11.00 -5.80 -11.27
CA LYS A 81 11.00 -7.21 -10.83
C LYS A 81 9.92 -8.08 -11.45
N THR A 82 8.91 -7.49 -12.06
CA THR A 82 7.85 -8.24 -12.75
C THR A 82 8.23 -8.43 -14.21
N HIS A 83 9.20 -9.30 -14.48
CA HIS A 83 9.27 -9.98 -15.76
C HIS A 83 8.16 -11.04 -15.80
N LYS A 84 6.89 -10.61 -15.84
CA LYS A 84 5.83 -11.45 -16.39
C LYS A 84 5.96 -11.31 -17.90
N ARG A 85 6.73 -12.22 -18.50
CA ARG A 85 6.60 -12.57 -19.91
C ARG A 85 5.13 -12.89 -20.14
N PHE A 86 4.44 -12.00 -20.85
CA PHE A 86 3.32 -12.36 -21.68
C PHE A 86 3.88 -12.62 -23.08
N LEU A 87 4.50 -13.79 -23.25
CA LEU A 87 4.71 -14.48 -24.52
C LEU A 87 4.71 -15.98 -24.19
#